data_AF-A0A940NYH5-F1
#
_entry.id   AF-A0A940NYH5-F1
#
_cell.length_a   1.000
_cell.length_b   1.000
_cell.length_c   1.000
_cell.angle_alpha   90.00
_cell.angle_beta   90.00
_cell.angle_gamma   90.00
#
_symmetry.space_group_name_H-M   'P 1'
#
loop_
_entity.id
_entity.type
_entity.pdbx_description
1 polymer ?
#
loop_
_entity_poly.entity_id
_entity_poly.type
_entity_poly.pdbx_seq_one_letter_code
_entity_poly.pdbx_strand_id
1 'polypeptide(L)'
;MRSAVPRRPYHQGCRRHQPVFQFHGAARTLQNTFVYCHCFYPEAAQCFDTLTDCENVYFDISSVADDPEKLPQIKLAAEAAIRRIPERILFGSDFGSCSQRAHLDFAAALDITAPARARLMYQNACRLYAFTND
;
A
#
# COMPACT_ATOMS: atom_id res chain seq x y z
N MET A 1 18.76 49.33 3.80
CA MET A 1 18.49 48.77 2.46
C MET A 1 19.47 47.63 2.23
N ARG A 2 19.02 46.36 2.25
CA ARG A 2 19.87 45.19 1.95
C ARG A 2 19.34 44.53 0.67
N SER A 3 20.16 44.54 -0.37
CA SER A 3 19.90 43.90 -1.67
C SER A 3 20.36 42.44 -1.66
N ALA A 4 19.85 41.68 -2.64
CA ALA A 4 19.48 40.27 -2.60
C ALA A 4 20.63 39.24 -2.68
N VAL A 5 20.38 38.07 -2.08
CA VAL A 5 21.18 36.84 -2.22
C VAL A 5 20.50 35.92 -3.25
N PRO A 6 21.22 35.22 -4.15
CA PRO A 6 20.62 34.49 -5.27
C PRO A 6 19.96 33.18 -4.79
N ARG A 7 18.78 32.87 -5.35
CA ARG A 7 18.07 31.60 -5.09
C ARG A 7 18.67 30.48 -5.96
N ARG A 8 19.13 29.39 -5.32
CA ARG A 8 19.47 28.13 -5.98
C ARG A 8 18.21 27.40 -6.46
N PRO A 9 18.27 26.57 -7.51
CA PRO A 9 17.09 25.91 -8.06
C PRO A 9 16.51 24.89 -7.07
N TYR A 10 15.18 24.87 -7.02
CA TYR A 10 14.36 23.93 -6.26
C TYR A 10 14.55 22.52 -6.84
N HIS A 11 15.13 21.60 -6.07
CA HIS A 11 14.91 20.18 -6.29
C HIS A 11 13.47 19.85 -5.86
N GLN A 12 12.68 19.29 -6.78
CA GLN A 12 11.31 18.85 -6.55
C GLN A 12 11.29 17.63 -5.62
N GLY A 13 11.31 17.88 -4.31
CA GLY A 13 10.91 16.91 -3.29
C GLY A 13 9.40 16.98 -3.09
N CYS A 14 8.72 15.85 -3.26
CA CYS A 14 7.30 15.67 -3.01
C CYS A 14 6.92 16.27 -1.64
N ARG A 15 6.02 17.27 -1.63
CA ARG A 15 5.41 17.82 -0.42
C ARG A 15 3.90 17.88 -0.62
N ARG A 16 3.15 17.15 0.20
CA ARG A 16 1.90 17.58 0.86
C ARG A 16 1.51 16.57 1.95
N HIS A 17 0.89 17.10 3.00
CA HIS A 17 0.75 16.55 4.35
C HIS A 17 -0.05 15.24 4.46
N GLN A 18 0.65 14.17 4.81
CA GLN A 18 0.28 12.94 5.54
C GLN A 18 1.60 12.36 6.10
N PRO A 19 1.66 11.47 7.12
CA PRO A 19 2.91 11.21 7.86
C PRO A 19 4.07 10.90 6.90
N VAL A 20 4.94 11.89 6.72
CA VAL A 20 6.03 11.83 5.75
C VAL A 20 7.10 11.00 6.43
N PHE A 21 7.18 9.72 6.08
CA PHE A 21 8.41 8.97 6.29
C PHE A 21 9.47 9.55 5.33
N GLN A 22 10.11 10.63 5.77
CA GLN A 22 11.12 11.35 5.01
C GLN A 22 12.47 10.65 5.24
N PHE A 23 12.78 9.63 4.45
CA PHE A 23 14.11 9.00 4.51
C PHE A 23 15.12 9.84 3.72
N HIS A 24 15.81 10.75 4.40
CA HIS A 24 17.01 11.40 3.87
C HIS A 24 18.19 10.44 3.92
N GLY A 25 18.89 10.30 2.79
CA GLY A 25 19.98 9.36 2.63
C GLY A 25 21.15 9.61 3.58
N ALA A 26 21.57 8.55 4.26
CA ALA A 26 22.94 8.35 4.69
C ALA A 26 23.20 6.85 4.89
N ALA A 27 24.18 6.33 4.14
CA ALA A 27 24.92 5.10 4.37
C ALA A 27 24.17 3.75 4.28
N ARG A 28 24.85 2.78 3.65
CA ARG A 28 24.47 1.37 3.42
C ARG A 28 24.07 0.62 4.70
N THR A 29 22.86 0.85 5.21
CA THR A 29 22.35 0.28 6.45
C THR A 29 20.90 -0.17 6.24
N LEU A 30 20.56 -1.35 6.78
CA LEU A 30 19.30 -2.10 6.64
C LEU A 30 18.10 -1.27 6.14
N GLN A 31 17.64 -1.52 4.91
CA GLN A 31 16.36 -1.00 4.46
C GLN A 31 15.25 -1.71 5.23
N ASN A 32 14.69 -1.03 6.23
CA ASN A 32 13.47 -1.49 6.90
C ASN A 32 12.36 -1.64 5.86
N THR A 33 11.62 -2.74 5.95
CA THR A 33 10.39 -2.95 5.19
C THR A 33 9.21 -2.48 6.03
N PHE A 34 8.27 -1.77 5.40
CA PHE A 34 7.09 -1.22 6.04
C PHE A 34 5.83 -1.89 5.48
N VAL A 35 4.85 -2.11 6.35
CA VAL A 35 3.49 -2.50 5.96
C VAL A 35 2.58 -1.33 6.27
N TYR A 36 1.92 -0.80 5.25
CA TYR A 36 0.97 0.29 5.38
C TYR A 36 -0.45 -0.29 5.46
N CYS A 37 -1.03 -0.28 6.66
CA CYS A 37 -2.37 -0.81 6.91
C CYS A 37 -3.47 0.12 6.41
N HIS A 38 -4.59 -0.48 6.02
CA HIS A 38 -5.84 0.19 5.64
C HIS A 38 -5.76 1.15 4.45
N CYS A 39 -4.62 1.22 3.76
CA CYS A 39 -4.46 1.89 2.46
C CYS A 39 -5.13 3.29 2.36
N PHE A 40 -4.96 4.17 3.35
CA PHE A 40 -5.65 5.48 3.42
C PHE A 40 -7.18 5.39 3.32
N TYR A 41 -7.82 4.35 3.84
CA TYR A 41 -9.25 4.17 3.73
C TYR A 41 -10.04 5.47 4.05
N PRO A 42 -10.99 5.89 3.20
CA PRO A 42 -11.46 5.20 1.98
C PRO A 42 -10.70 5.54 0.67
N GLU A 43 -9.67 6.39 0.69
CA GLU A 43 -8.92 6.87 -0.47
C GLU A 43 -7.83 5.89 -0.98
N ALA A 44 -8.17 4.60 -1.15
CA ALA A 44 -7.23 3.54 -1.54
C ALA A 44 -6.41 3.84 -2.81
N ALA A 45 -7.04 4.42 -3.84
CA ALA A 45 -6.34 4.82 -5.05
C ALA A 45 -5.21 5.83 -4.78
N GLN A 46 -5.48 6.82 -3.92
CA GLN A 46 -4.49 7.82 -3.54
C GLN A 46 -3.33 7.19 -2.76
N CYS A 47 -3.60 6.22 -1.89
CA CYS A 47 -2.55 5.50 -1.16
C CYS A 47 -1.60 4.79 -2.12
N PHE A 48 -2.15 4.00 -3.05
CA PHE A 48 -1.35 3.27 -4.03
C PHE A 48 -0.55 4.23 -4.91
N ASP A 49 -1.15 5.30 -5.42
CA ASP A 49 -0.43 6.26 -6.26
C ASP A 49 0.66 7.02 -5.51
N THR A 50 0.45 7.33 -4.22
CA THR A 50 1.41 8.08 -3.41
C THR A 50 2.64 7.24 -3.03
N LEU A 51 2.44 5.94 -2.75
CA LEU A 51 3.47 5.09 -2.15
C LEU A 51 4.00 3.98 -3.07
N THR A 52 3.45 3.84 -4.29
CA THR A 52 3.87 2.80 -5.25
C THR A 52 5.36 2.86 -5.59
N ASP A 53 6.00 4.02 -5.58
CA ASP A 53 7.43 4.13 -5.92
C ASP A 53 8.35 3.84 -4.71
N CYS A 54 7.77 3.65 -3.52
CA CYS A 54 8.50 3.22 -2.33
C CYS A 54 8.63 1.69 -2.33
N GLU A 55 9.73 1.17 -2.87
CA GLU A 55 9.96 -0.28 -3.05
C GLU A 55 9.92 -1.09 -1.74
N ASN A 56 10.27 -0.46 -0.62
CA ASN A 56 10.26 -1.07 0.72
C ASN A 56 8.90 -0.96 1.45
N VAL A 57 7.82 -0.58 0.75
CA VAL A 57 6.46 -0.49 1.31
C VAL A 57 5.57 -1.56 0.71
N TYR A 58 4.95 -2.35 1.61
CA TYR A 58 3.86 -3.28 1.35
C TYR A 58 2.54 -2.65 1.81
N PHE A 59 1.44 -3.09 1.21
CA PHE A 59 0.10 -2.56 1.46
C PHE A 59 -0.78 -3.65 2.03
N ASP A 60 -1.35 -3.43 3.21
CA ASP A 60 -2.34 -4.32 3.79
C ASP A 60 -3.75 -3.76 3.53
N ILE A 61 -4.57 -4.54 2.82
CA ILE A 61 -5.94 -4.17 2.45
C ILE A 61 -6.97 -4.51 3.54
N SER A 62 -6.54 -4.60 4.79
CA SER A 62 -7.41 -4.72 5.95
C SER A 62 -8.37 -3.53 6.13
N SER A 63 -9.57 -3.80 6.64
CA SER A 63 -10.68 -2.84 6.86
C SER A 63 -11.28 -2.18 5.60
N VAL A 64 -10.73 -2.44 4.41
CA VAL A 64 -11.18 -1.74 3.18
C VAL A 64 -12.56 -2.23 2.70
N ALA A 65 -13.08 -3.32 3.26
CA ALA A 65 -14.36 -3.91 2.89
C ALA A 65 -15.52 -3.57 3.86
N ASP A 66 -15.33 -2.61 4.76
CA ASP A 66 -16.31 -2.30 5.81
C ASP A 66 -17.50 -1.45 5.36
N ASP A 67 -17.32 -0.62 4.32
CA ASP A 67 -18.39 0.25 3.79
C ASP A 67 -18.79 -0.18 2.36
N PRO A 68 -19.98 -0.77 2.18
CA PRO A 68 -20.49 -1.17 0.87
C PRO A 68 -20.58 -0.03 -0.15
N GLU A 69 -20.78 1.21 0.28
CA GLU A 69 -20.83 2.37 -0.62
C GLU A 69 -19.45 2.71 -1.20
N LYS A 70 -18.38 2.31 -0.51
CA LYS A 70 -17.01 2.56 -0.93
C LYS A 70 -16.36 1.40 -1.69
N LEU A 71 -16.95 0.22 -1.59
CA LEU A 71 -16.43 -1.00 -2.19
C LEU A 71 -16.16 -0.90 -3.71
N PRO A 72 -17.04 -0.32 -4.56
CA PRO A 72 -16.80 -0.29 -6.00
C PRO A 72 -15.50 0.44 -6.38
N GLN A 73 -15.23 1.61 -5.79
CA GLN A 73 -14.00 2.36 -6.08
C GLN A 73 -12.75 1.70 -5.45
N ILE A 74 -12.87 1.14 -4.25
CA ILE A 74 -11.76 0.45 -3.59
C ILE A 74 -11.39 -0.81 -4.37
N LYS A 75 -12.38 -1.56 -4.88
CA LYS A 75 -12.18 -2.72 -5.75
C LYS A 75 -11.35 -2.36 -6.97
N LEU A 76 -11.75 -1.31 -7.71
CA LEU A 76 -11.02 -0.86 -8.90
C LEU A 76 -9.58 -0.43 -8.56
N ALA A 77 -9.39 0.27 -7.44
CA ALA A 77 -8.07 0.68 -6.97
C ALA A 77 -7.19 -0.52 -6.61
N ALA A 78 -7.73 -1.49 -5.86
CA ALA A 78 -7.01 -2.70 -5.46
C ALA A 78 -6.63 -3.54 -6.68
N GLU A 79 -7.53 -3.75 -7.64
CA GLU A 79 -7.23 -4.47 -8.88
C GLU A 79 -6.13 -3.79 -9.71
N ALA A 80 -6.18 -2.46 -9.84
CA ALA A 80 -5.14 -1.70 -10.53
C ALA A 80 -3.78 -1.82 -9.83
N ALA A 81 -3.77 -1.72 -8.49
CA ALA A 81 -2.56 -1.88 -7.70
C ALA A 81 -2.00 -3.30 -7.79
N ILE A 82 -2.83 -4.34 -7.70
CA ILE A 82 -2.41 -5.74 -7.82
C ILE A 82 -1.81 -6.00 -9.22
N ARG A 83 -2.35 -5.41 -10.29
CA ARG A 83 -1.74 -5.54 -11.62
C ARG A 83 -0.39 -4.84 -11.72
N ARG A 84 -0.23 -3.67 -11.07
CA ARG A 84 0.99 -2.85 -11.14
C ARG A 84 2.11 -3.38 -10.24
N ILE A 85 1.78 -3.80 -9.02
CA ILE A 85 2.71 -4.19 -7.95
C ILE A 85 2.26 -5.47 -7.23
N PRO A 86 2.07 -6.60 -7.97
CA PRO A 86 1.43 -7.82 -7.45
C PRO A 86 2.13 -8.43 -6.24
N GLU A 87 3.42 -8.13 -6.06
CA GLU A 87 4.28 -8.69 -5.03
C GLU A 87 4.22 -7.92 -3.69
N ARG A 88 3.47 -6.80 -3.62
CA ARG A 88 3.47 -5.91 -2.46
C ARG A 88 2.10 -5.65 -1.83
N ILE A 89 1.05 -6.33 -2.30
CA ILE A 89 -0.30 -6.23 -1.72
C ILE A 89 -0.55 -7.45 -0.84
N LEU A 90 -0.98 -7.23 0.40
CA LEU A 90 -1.24 -8.23 1.43
C LEU A 90 -2.74 -8.26 1.73
N PHE A 91 -3.31 -9.45 1.82
CA PHE A 91 -4.64 -9.63 2.38
C PHE A 91 -4.61 -9.49 3.91
N GLY A 92 -5.55 -8.72 4.42
CA GLY A 92 -5.86 -8.65 5.84
C GLY A 92 -7.35 -8.38 5.99
N SER A 93 -7.93 -8.80 7.12
CA SER A 93 -9.35 -8.60 7.40
C SER A 93 -9.62 -7.69 8.59
N ASP A 94 -8.58 -7.27 9.32
CA ASP A 94 -8.70 -6.58 10.62
C ASP A 94 -9.67 -7.30 11.59
N PHE A 95 -9.43 -8.60 11.80
CA PHE A 95 -10.31 -9.42 12.62
C PHE A 95 -10.39 -8.89 14.06
N GLY A 96 -11.62 -8.78 14.57
CA GLY A 96 -11.93 -8.23 15.89
C GLY A 96 -12.67 -6.89 15.77
N SER A 97 -12.38 -6.13 14.71
CA SER A 97 -13.05 -4.87 14.37
C SER A 97 -14.00 -5.03 13.18
N CYS A 98 -13.62 -5.89 12.22
CA CYS A 98 -14.25 -5.96 10.91
C CYS A 98 -14.78 -7.37 10.60
N SER A 99 -15.66 -7.46 9.59
CA SER A 99 -16.18 -8.75 9.11
C SER A 99 -15.15 -9.50 8.27
N GLN A 100 -14.63 -10.62 8.78
CA GLN A 100 -13.76 -11.52 8.01
C GLN A 100 -14.42 -11.98 6.71
N ARG A 101 -15.73 -12.30 6.78
CA ARG A 101 -16.48 -12.79 5.63
C ARG A 101 -16.56 -11.73 4.53
N ALA A 102 -16.84 -10.48 4.89
CA ALA A 102 -16.90 -9.38 3.93
C ALA A 102 -15.56 -9.18 3.21
N HIS A 103 -14.44 -9.28 3.94
CA HIS A 103 -13.10 -9.17 3.36
C HIS A 103 -12.74 -10.35 2.45
N LEU A 104 -13.12 -11.58 2.82
CA LEU A 104 -12.95 -12.76 1.97
C LEU A 104 -13.79 -12.64 0.68
N ASP A 105 -15.04 -12.20 0.79
CA ASP A 105 -15.93 -11.98 -0.36
C ASP A 105 -15.41 -10.85 -1.26
N PHE A 106 -14.90 -9.76 -0.67
CA PHE A 106 -14.22 -8.69 -1.40
C PHE A 106 -13.02 -9.22 -2.19
N ALA A 107 -12.12 -9.95 -1.52
CA ALA A 107 -10.95 -10.53 -2.17
C ALA A 107 -11.37 -11.48 -3.30
N ALA A 108 -12.35 -12.35 -3.06
CA ALA A 108 -12.90 -13.28 -4.06
C ALA A 108 -13.47 -12.55 -5.30
N ALA A 109 -14.11 -11.40 -5.09
CA ALA A 109 -14.75 -10.62 -6.16
C ALA A 109 -13.78 -9.83 -7.05
N LEU A 110 -12.50 -9.68 -6.66
CA LEU A 110 -11.49 -8.98 -7.47
C LEU A 110 -11.29 -9.67 -8.83
N ASP A 111 -11.28 -8.89 -9.91
CA ASP A 111 -10.94 -9.34 -11.26
C ASP A 111 -9.42 -9.42 -11.45
N ILE A 112 -8.84 -10.49 -10.91
CA ILE A 112 -7.40 -10.77 -10.92
C ILE A 112 -7.16 -12.25 -11.25
N THR A 113 -5.99 -12.53 -11.84
CA THR A 113 -5.59 -13.89 -12.21
C THR A 113 -5.39 -14.77 -10.98
N ALA A 114 -5.50 -16.10 -11.14
CA ALA A 114 -5.25 -17.04 -10.04
C ALA A 114 -3.85 -16.89 -9.41
N PRO A 115 -2.75 -16.67 -10.17
CA PRO A 115 -1.45 -16.38 -9.57
C PRO A 115 -1.40 -15.07 -8.79
N ALA A 116 -2.12 -14.02 -9.21
CA ALA A 116 -2.19 -12.77 -8.46
C ALA A 116 -3.01 -12.94 -7.17
N ARG A 117 -4.09 -13.75 -7.22
CA ARG A 117 -4.89 -14.10 -6.05
C ARG A 117 -4.09 -14.88 -5.02
N ALA A 118 -3.27 -15.86 -5.43
CA ALA A 118 -2.40 -16.60 -4.53
C ALA A 118 -1.41 -15.67 -3.80
N ARG A 119 -0.82 -14.71 -4.53
CA ARG A 119 0.04 -13.67 -3.96
C ARG A 119 -0.64 -12.82 -2.91
N LEU A 120 -1.81 -12.26 -3.26
CA LEU A 120 -2.63 -11.46 -2.37
C LEU A 120 -2.97 -12.23 -1.09
N MET A 121 -3.49 -13.45 -1.25
CA MET A 121 -4.07 -14.23 -0.14
C MET A 121 -3.02 -14.78 0.82
N TYR A 122 -1.83 -15.15 0.35
CA TYR A 122 -0.82 -15.73 1.24
C TYR A 122 0.63 -15.58 0.80
N GLN A 123 0.98 -15.71 -0.50
CA GLN A 123 2.39 -15.84 -0.88
C GLN A 123 3.22 -14.59 -0.56
N ASN A 124 2.62 -13.39 -0.69
CA ASN A 124 3.30 -12.15 -0.33
C ASN A 124 3.57 -12.07 1.18
N ALA A 125 2.61 -12.48 2.01
CA ALA A 125 2.78 -12.53 3.46
C ALA A 125 3.84 -13.56 3.86
N CYS A 126 3.82 -14.76 3.26
CA CYS A 126 4.84 -15.78 3.50
C CYS A 126 6.24 -15.27 3.15
N ARG A 127 6.41 -14.62 1.99
CA ARG A 127 7.69 -14.02 1.61
C ARG A 127 8.12 -12.91 2.58
N LEU A 128 7.20 -12.00 2.92
CA LEU A 128 7.51 -10.84 3.76
C LEU A 128 7.92 -11.25 5.18
N TYR A 129 7.18 -12.20 5.78
CA TYR A 129 7.40 -12.65 7.15
C TYR A 129 8.29 -13.90 7.24
N ALA A 130 8.90 -14.30 6.12
CA ALA A 130 9.78 -15.48 6.02
C ALA A 130 9.15 -16.79 6.54
N PHE A 131 7.84 -16.99 6.30
CA PHE A 131 7.21 -18.29 6.50
C PHE A 131 7.52 -19.19 5.31
N THR A 132 8.11 -20.35 5.57
CA THR A 132 8.27 -21.41 4.56
C THR A 132 6.95 -22.14 4.38
N ASN A 133 6.52 -22.30 3.13
CA ASN A 133 5.46 -23.24 2.76
C ASN A 133 6.17 -24.50 2.24
N ASP A 134 6.52 -25.40 3.14
CA ASP A 134 7.08 -26.72 2.81
C ASP A 134 5.99 -27.66 2.24
#